data_AF-A0A7S9R648-F1
#
_entry.id   AF-A0A7S9R648-F1
#
_cell.length_a   1.000
_cell.length_b   1.000
_cell.length_c   1.000
_cell.angle_alpha   90.00
_cell.angle_beta   90.00
_cell.angle_gamma   90.00
#
_symmetry.space_group_name_H-M   'P 1'
#
loop_
_entity.id
_entity.type
_entity.pdbx_description
1 polymer ?
#
loop_
_entity_poly.entity_id
_entity_poly.type
_entity_poly.pdbx_seq_one_letter_code
_entity_poly.pdbx_strand_id
1 'polypeptide(L)'
;MNKKNSIAWPIAICADSDIADKIEAILHINLFLPNNNENSYIEIGVLVSRKEYNNISRNFNINITLPFKIYKTDFIDIKDRLCDGKTINMIFNEETHLDKNKSSFRLKEYDLGNIELCNTTINNDTSITMSVKEQQKNSYFRFRVTNIKDKISDTMLSDTMANPFIKAIKITGISINLDRRFTKQIDNKIKFKEINTFIILDSTTELLEKNKSIKSFRVLEDDLWREYIGYDTDLNMTVYQFKESNLSGGCIESYQLFLKSLHHKSSKFEKYKFLLFVVLVAIASNFIYGLIK
;
A
#
# COMPACT_ATOMS: atom_id res chain seq x y z
N MET A 1 23.37 -17.30 -6.56
CA MET A 1 23.50 -16.01 -5.81
C MET A 1 22.10 -15.58 -5.36
N ASN A 2 21.78 -15.78 -4.08
CA ASN A 2 20.50 -15.35 -3.51
C ASN A 2 20.49 -13.82 -3.41
N LYS A 3 19.74 -13.14 -4.28
CA LYS A 3 19.37 -11.74 -4.05
C LYS A 3 18.57 -11.72 -2.75
N LYS A 4 19.18 -11.22 -1.66
CA LYS A 4 18.43 -10.84 -0.46
C LYS A 4 17.45 -9.76 -0.90
N ASN A 5 16.18 -10.11 -1.09
CA ASN A 5 15.14 -9.13 -1.30
C ASN A 5 15.19 -8.13 -0.13
N SER A 6 15.28 -6.84 -0.45
CA SER A 6 15.30 -5.82 0.58
C SER A 6 13.98 -5.88 1.35
N ILE A 7 14.08 -6.13 2.66
CA ILE A 7 12.94 -6.25 3.58
C ILE A 7 12.11 -4.96 3.62
N ALA A 8 12.72 -3.81 3.28
CA ALA A 8 12.04 -2.53 3.13
C ALA A 8 12.26 -1.98 1.73
N TRP A 9 11.20 -1.54 1.06
CA TRP A 9 11.24 -0.94 -0.27
C TRP A 9 11.56 0.56 -0.16
N PRO A 10 12.77 1.00 -0.57
CA PRO A 10 13.08 2.42 -0.57
C PRO A 10 12.44 3.11 -1.78
N ILE A 11 11.57 4.08 -1.50
CA ILE A 11 10.87 4.90 -2.47
C ILE A 11 11.33 6.34 -2.27
N ALA A 12 11.75 6.97 -3.35
CA ALA A 12 12.16 8.37 -3.35
C ALA A 12 11.10 9.21 -4.05
N ILE A 13 10.69 10.31 -3.42
CA ILE A 13 9.70 11.24 -3.97
C ILE A 13 10.33 12.63 -3.97
N CYS A 14 10.64 13.12 -5.18
CA CYS A 14 11.42 14.32 -5.38
C CYS A 14 10.65 15.30 -6.26
N ALA A 15 10.82 16.59 -6.03
CA ALA A 15 10.40 17.64 -6.96
C ALA A 15 11.63 18.24 -7.64
N ASP A 16 11.39 19.14 -8.60
CA ASP A 16 12.44 20.03 -9.08
C ASP A 16 13.07 20.79 -7.88
N SER A 17 14.37 21.07 -7.94
CA SER A 17 15.15 21.60 -6.80
C SER A 17 14.62 22.90 -6.22
N ASP A 18 14.12 23.79 -7.09
CA ASP A 18 13.55 25.08 -6.70
C ASP A 18 12.09 24.98 -6.21
N ILE A 19 11.49 23.78 -6.19
CA ILE A 19 10.08 23.54 -5.91
C ILE A 19 9.84 22.82 -4.57
N ALA A 20 10.74 21.93 -4.14
CA ALA A 20 10.51 21.02 -3.01
C ALA A 20 10.04 21.74 -1.72
N ASP A 21 10.60 22.91 -1.39
CA ASP A 21 10.22 23.68 -0.20
C ASP A 21 9.02 24.64 -0.43
N LYS A 22 8.63 24.85 -1.70
CA LYS A 22 7.58 25.80 -2.10
C LYS A 22 6.18 25.19 -2.17
N ILE A 23 6.07 23.87 -2.00
CA ILE A 23 4.81 23.12 -2.00
C ILE A 23 4.52 22.55 -0.62
N GLU A 24 3.27 22.24 -0.36
CA GLU A 24 2.85 21.31 0.67
C GLU A 24 2.43 20.00 0.00
N ALA A 25 2.75 18.87 0.63
CA ALA A 25 2.40 17.57 0.10
C ALA A 25 1.82 16.64 1.17
N ILE A 26 0.87 15.81 0.74
CA ILE A 26 0.30 14.72 1.53
C ILE A 26 0.45 13.43 0.74
N LEU A 27 0.96 12.39 1.41
CA LEU A 27 1.24 11.10 0.81
C LEU A 27 0.21 10.08 1.27
N HIS A 28 -0.36 9.37 0.30
CA HIS A 28 -1.20 8.20 0.50
C HIS A 28 -0.47 6.97 -0.02
N ILE A 29 -0.43 5.91 0.77
CA ILE A 29 0.15 4.62 0.36
C ILE A 29 -0.86 3.53 0.66
N ASN A 30 -1.30 2.78 -0.35
CA ASN A 30 -2.06 1.56 -0.12
C ASN A 30 -1.21 0.37 -0.52
N LEU A 31 -1.16 -0.63 0.34
CA LEU A 31 -0.48 -1.88 0.08
C LEU A 31 -1.46 -3.03 0.23
N PHE A 32 -1.75 -3.70 -0.87
CA PHE A 32 -2.65 -4.84 -0.92
C PHE A 32 -1.84 -6.13 -0.95
N LEU A 33 -1.97 -6.94 0.11
CA LEU A 33 -1.19 -8.15 0.33
C LEU A 33 -2.11 -9.34 0.62
N PRO A 34 -2.81 -9.88 -0.39
CA PRO A 34 -3.56 -11.11 -0.23
C PRO A 34 -2.61 -12.29 0.06
N ASN A 35 -3.14 -13.35 0.64
CA ASN A 35 -2.42 -14.53 1.08
C ASN A 35 -1.69 -15.22 -0.08
N ASN A 36 -2.30 -15.27 -1.27
CA ASN A 36 -1.69 -15.85 -2.47
C ASN A 36 -0.66 -14.94 -3.16
N ASN A 37 -0.56 -13.66 -2.76
CA ASN A 37 0.23 -12.59 -3.37
C ASN A 37 0.01 -12.33 -4.88
N GLU A 38 -0.74 -13.15 -5.61
CA GLU A 38 -0.88 -13.04 -7.08
C GLU A 38 -1.41 -11.67 -7.51
N ASN A 39 -2.30 -11.11 -6.69
CA ASN A 39 -2.94 -9.82 -6.93
C ASN A 39 -2.33 -8.68 -6.11
N SER A 40 -1.17 -8.90 -5.48
CA SER A 40 -0.53 -7.87 -4.67
C SER A 40 -0.20 -6.62 -5.50
N TYR A 41 -0.46 -5.46 -4.90
CA TYR A 41 -0.12 -4.18 -5.50
C TYR A 41 0.28 -3.14 -4.46
N ILE A 42 1.00 -2.13 -4.92
CA ILE A 42 1.25 -0.89 -4.20
C ILE A 42 0.60 0.23 -4.99
N GLU A 43 -0.07 1.13 -4.27
CA GLU A 43 -0.70 2.29 -4.85
C GLU A 43 -0.28 3.52 -4.08
N ILE A 44 0.12 4.55 -4.80
CA ILE A 44 0.68 5.77 -4.21
C ILE A 44 -0.13 6.95 -4.74
N GLY A 45 -0.64 7.73 -3.80
CA GLY A 45 -1.31 9.00 -4.08
C GLY A 45 -0.51 10.16 -3.51
N VAL A 46 -0.38 11.25 -4.26
CA VAL A 46 0.28 12.47 -3.79
C VAL A 46 -0.66 13.65 -4.03
N LEU A 47 -1.09 14.29 -2.95
CA LEU A 47 -1.79 15.58 -3.00
C LEU A 47 -0.75 16.67 -2.83
N VAL A 48 -0.71 17.60 -3.78
CA VAL A 48 0.24 18.70 -3.84
C VAL A 48 -0.54 19.99 -3.80
N SER A 49 -0.13 20.90 -2.92
CA SER A 49 -0.69 22.24 -2.81
C SER A 49 0.42 23.27 -2.95
N ARG A 50 0.25 24.25 -3.83
CA ARG A 50 1.16 25.40 -3.95
C ARG A 50 0.96 26.30 -2.73
N LYS A 51 2.04 26.64 -2.01
CA LYS A 51 1.98 27.63 -0.94
C LYS A 51 1.69 29.00 -1.55
N GLU A 52 0.70 29.72 -1.01
CA GLU A 52 0.19 30.97 -1.59
C GLU A 52 1.24 32.06 -1.78
N TYR A 53 2.32 32.05 -0.98
CA TYR A 53 3.41 33.03 -1.05
C TYR A 53 4.43 32.76 -2.15
N ASN A 54 4.34 31.66 -2.88
CA ASN A 54 5.32 31.25 -3.87
C ASN A 54 4.78 31.42 -5.30
N ASN A 55 5.25 32.47 -5.99
CA ASN A 55 5.01 32.73 -7.42
C ASN A 55 5.70 31.70 -8.31
N ILE A 56 5.30 30.42 -8.24
CA ILE A 56 5.76 29.40 -9.19
C ILE A 56 4.98 29.64 -10.50
N SER A 57 5.52 30.46 -11.39
CA SER A 57 4.96 30.76 -12.72
C SER A 57 5.42 29.76 -13.79
N ARG A 58 5.51 28.48 -13.42
CA ARG A 58 5.81 27.40 -14.38
C ARG A 58 5.14 26.09 -14.01
N ASN A 59 5.10 25.18 -14.99
CA ASN A 59 4.90 23.76 -14.76
C ASN A 59 6.09 23.18 -13.98
N PHE A 60 5.86 22.18 -13.15
CA PHE A 60 6.93 21.43 -12.50
C PHE A 60 6.58 19.95 -12.38
N ASN A 61 7.59 19.13 -12.14
CA ASN A 61 7.42 17.70 -12.02
C ASN A 61 7.69 17.20 -10.60
N ILE A 62 6.97 16.16 -10.24
CA ILE A 62 7.27 15.31 -9.09
C ILE A 62 7.63 13.93 -9.63
N ASN A 63 8.79 13.42 -9.24
CA ASN A 63 9.31 12.14 -9.67
C ASN A 63 9.31 11.16 -8.50
N ILE A 64 8.73 9.99 -8.71
CA ILE A 64 8.69 8.89 -7.76
C ILE A 64 9.55 7.77 -8.30
N THR A 65 10.61 7.42 -7.58
CA THR A 65 11.49 6.30 -7.91
C THR A 65 11.15 5.10 -7.03
N LEU A 66 10.85 3.97 -7.66
CA LEU A 66 10.57 2.70 -7.00
C LEU A 66 11.83 1.80 -7.00
N PRO A 67 11.98 0.90 -6.02
CA PRO A 67 13.17 0.05 -5.90
C PRO A 67 13.14 -1.18 -6.82
N PHE A 68 12.20 -1.23 -7.75
CA PHE A 68 11.99 -2.33 -8.67
C PHE A 68 11.55 -1.82 -10.04
N LYS A 69 11.75 -2.68 -11.04
CA LYS A 69 11.31 -2.42 -12.39
C LYS A 69 9.78 -2.40 -12.48
N ILE A 70 9.24 -1.39 -13.15
CA ILE A 70 7.83 -1.13 -13.44
C ILE A 70 7.63 -1.46 -14.92
N TYR A 71 6.84 -2.48 -15.21
CA TYR A 71 6.42 -2.75 -16.58
C TYR A 71 5.17 -1.95 -16.91
N LYS A 72 5.03 -1.53 -18.16
CA LYS A 72 3.85 -0.78 -18.63
C LYS A 72 2.54 -1.53 -18.40
N THR A 73 2.58 -2.87 -18.43
CA THR A 73 1.44 -3.75 -18.16
C THR A 73 1.02 -3.76 -16.69
N ASP A 74 1.94 -3.44 -15.78
CA ASP A 74 1.72 -3.51 -14.33
C ASP A 74 1.35 -2.14 -13.75
N PHE A 75 1.46 -1.08 -14.55
CA PHE A 75 1.14 0.28 -14.17
C PHE A 75 -0.29 0.65 -14.56
N ILE A 76 -1.02 1.22 -13.61
CA ILE A 76 -2.40 1.69 -13.81
C ILE A 76 -2.48 3.12 -13.27
N ASP A 77 -2.86 4.06 -14.12
CA ASP A 77 -3.30 5.39 -13.68
C ASP A 77 -4.70 5.26 -13.07
N ILE A 78 -4.87 5.74 -11.83
CA ILE A 78 -6.10 5.56 -11.06
C ILE A 78 -7.05 6.74 -11.25
N LYS A 79 -6.63 7.83 -11.90
CA LYS A 79 -7.43 9.05 -12.07
C LYS A 79 -8.87 8.79 -12.52
N ASP A 80 -9.06 8.01 -13.59
CA ASP A 80 -10.40 7.76 -14.15
C ASP A 80 -11.28 6.93 -13.21
N ARG A 81 -10.67 6.11 -12.33
CA ARG A 81 -11.36 5.36 -11.27
C ARG A 81 -11.72 6.25 -10.07
N LEU A 82 -11.11 7.43 -9.94
CA LEU A 82 -11.42 8.40 -8.89
C LEU A 82 -12.57 9.34 -9.27
N CYS A 83 -13.20 9.15 -10.44
CA CYS A 83 -14.38 9.91 -10.85
C CYS A 83 -15.68 9.48 -10.14
N ASP A 84 -15.58 8.71 -9.06
CA ASP A 84 -16.66 8.43 -8.11
C ASP A 84 -16.33 8.98 -6.71
N GLY A 85 -17.23 9.80 -6.17
CA GLY A 85 -17.03 10.48 -4.88
C GLY A 85 -16.90 9.51 -3.71
N LYS A 86 -17.55 8.33 -3.76
CA LYS A 86 -17.44 7.34 -2.69
C LYS A 86 -16.01 6.80 -2.57
N THR A 87 -15.36 6.55 -3.70
CA THR A 87 -13.97 6.12 -3.75
C THR A 87 -13.01 7.18 -3.17
N ILE A 88 -13.24 8.47 -3.46
CA ILE A 88 -12.43 9.55 -2.88
C ILE A 88 -12.65 9.61 -1.36
N ASN A 89 -13.90 9.53 -0.89
CA ASN A 89 -14.21 9.49 0.54
C ASN A 89 -13.44 8.37 1.25
N MET A 90 -13.34 7.21 0.63
CA MET A 90 -12.64 6.04 1.18
C MET A 90 -11.13 6.26 1.32
N ILE A 91 -10.50 6.94 0.35
CA ILE A 91 -9.06 7.20 0.31
C ILE A 91 -8.66 8.25 1.35
N PHE A 92 -9.40 9.36 1.40
CA PHE A 92 -9.12 10.45 2.32
C PHE A 92 -9.71 10.19 3.72
N ASN A 93 -10.64 9.24 3.82
CA ASN A 93 -11.42 8.95 5.02
C ASN A 93 -12.21 10.18 5.51
N GLU A 94 -12.77 10.95 4.59
CA GLU A 94 -13.61 12.11 4.87
C GLU A 94 -14.73 12.28 3.83
N GLU A 95 -15.64 13.21 4.07
CA GLU A 95 -16.67 13.60 3.12
C GLU A 95 -16.09 14.45 1.99
N THR A 96 -16.32 14.04 0.74
CA THR A 96 -15.85 14.75 -0.46
C THR A 96 -17.00 15.19 -1.36
N HIS A 97 -16.81 16.34 -1.99
CA HIS A 97 -17.72 16.84 -3.02
C HIS A 97 -17.02 16.76 -4.38
N LEU A 98 -17.49 15.86 -5.24
CA LEU A 98 -16.94 15.66 -6.58
C LEU A 98 -17.69 16.50 -7.62
N ASP A 99 -16.97 17.38 -8.31
CA ASP A 99 -17.45 18.04 -9.53
C ASP A 99 -17.19 17.14 -10.73
N LYS A 100 -18.17 16.29 -11.06
CA LYS A 100 -18.11 15.31 -12.16
C LYS A 100 -17.82 15.94 -13.51
N ASN A 101 -18.09 17.23 -13.70
CA ASN A 101 -17.87 17.93 -14.96
C ASN A 101 -16.44 18.46 -15.11
N LYS A 102 -15.64 18.49 -14.02
CA LYS A 102 -14.33 19.16 -13.99
C LYS A 102 -13.16 18.29 -13.52
N SER A 103 -13.34 16.97 -13.37
CA SER A 103 -12.32 16.06 -12.81
C SER A 103 -11.68 16.64 -11.54
N SER A 104 -12.49 17.28 -10.70
CA SER A 104 -12.01 17.97 -9.51
C SER A 104 -12.92 17.69 -8.33
N PHE A 105 -12.37 17.71 -7.12
CA PHE A 105 -13.10 17.46 -5.90
C PHE A 105 -12.71 18.46 -4.81
N ARG A 106 -13.55 18.55 -3.79
CA ARG A 106 -13.27 19.27 -2.55
C ARG A 106 -13.28 18.31 -1.39
N LEU A 107 -12.39 18.59 -0.47
CA LEU A 107 -12.28 17.96 0.82
C LEU A 107 -12.87 18.94 1.84
N LYS A 108 -13.73 18.45 2.73
CA LYS A 108 -14.40 19.22 3.76
C LYS A 108 -13.45 19.60 4.90
N GLU A 109 -12.53 18.71 5.27
CA GLU A 109 -11.59 18.96 6.38
C GLU A 109 -10.32 19.69 5.91
N TYR A 110 -9.97 19.57 4.64
CA TYR A 110 -8.86 20.31 4.05
C TYR A 110 -9.36 21.64 3.49
N ASP A 111 -8.95 22.75 4.10
CA ASP A 111 -9.17 24.11 3.58
C ASP A 111 -8.28 24.42 2.36
N LEU A 112 -8.34 23.56 1.35
CA LEU A 112 -7.55 23.63 0.12
C LEU A 112 -8.38 24.12 -1.07
N GLY A 113 -9.71 24.12 -0.97
CA GLY A 113 -10.61 24.45 -2.09
C GLY A 113 -10.66 23.33 -3.14
N ASN A 114 -10.70 23.69 -4.43
CA ASN A 114 -10.74 22.71 -5.52
C ASN A 114 -9.40 21.97 -5.67
N ILE A 115 -9.47 20.65 -5.82
CA ILE A 115 -8.35 19.74 -6.10
C ILE A 115 -8.59 19.08 -7.45
N GLU A 116 -7.69 19.28 -8.41
CA GLU A 116 -7.76 18.63 -9.73
C GLU A 116 -7.17 17.23 -9.66
N LEU A 117 -7.88 16.24 -10.22
CA LEU A 117 -7.37 14.90 -10.45
C LEU A 117 -6.47 14.91 -11.68
N CYS A 118 -5.21 14.55 -11.49
CA CYS A 118 -4.18 14.66 -12.53
C CYS A 118 -3.65 13.28 -12.95
N ASN A 119 -3.28 13.17 -14.22
CA ASN A 119 -2.69 11.94 -14.77
C ASN A 119 -1.28 11.71 -14.21
N THR A 120 -0.88 10.45 -14.18
CA THR A 120 0.47 9.97 -13.87
C THR A 120 1.07 9.31 -15.10
N THR A 121 2.39 9.43 -15.28
CA THR A 121 3.08 8.85 -16.44
C THR A 121 4.30 8.06 -16.01
N ILE A 122 4.54 6.92 -16.67
CA ILE A 122 5.81 6.21 -16.50
C ILE A 122 6.87 6.98 -17.28
N ASN A 123 7.93 7.40 -16.60
CA ASN A 123 9.06 8.08 -17.23
C ASN A 123 10.10 7.07 -17.71
N ASN A 124 10.42 6.10 -16.87
CA ASN A 124 11.27 4.97 -17.23
C ASN A 124 10.88 3.74 -16.41
N ASP A 125 11.62 2.66 -16.63
CA ASP A 125 11.44 1.36 -15.97
C ASP A 125 11.44 1.39 -14.44
N THR A 126 11.78 2.49 -13.76
CA THR A 126 11.81 2.57 -12.28
C THR A 126 11.18 3.83 -11.73
N SER A 127 10.66 4.71 -12.58
CA SER A 127 10.18 6.02 -12.15
C SER A 127 8.90 6.46 -12.82
N ILE A 128 8.11 7.17 -12.03
CA ILE A 128 6.81 7.74 -12.41
C ILE A 128 6.90 9.24 -12.23
N THR A 129 6.40 9.98 -13.23
CA THR A 129 6.38 11.44 -13.24
C THR A 129 4.95 11.94 -13.14
N MET A 130 4.76 12.93 -12.28
CA MET A 130 3.55 13.68 -12.02
C MET A 130 3.80 15.14 -12.41
N SER A 131 3.13 15.63 -13.44
CA SER A 131 3.31 17.00 -13.93
C SER A 131 2.23 17.91 -13.36
N VAL A 132 2.65 18.92 -12.58
CA VAL A 132 1.77 19.95 -12.04
C VAL A 132 1.75 21.13 -13.01
N LYS A 133 0.57 21.47 -13.53
CA LYS A 133 0.37 22.60 -14.43
C LYS A 133 0.60 23.93 -13.71
N GLU A 134 1.05 24.93 -14.46
CA GLU A 134 1.14 26.32 -14.04
C GLU A 134 -0.23 26.79 -13.51
N GLN A 135 -0.23 27.63 -12.48
CA GLN A 135 -1.43 28.21 -11.86
C GLN A 135 -2.39 27.21 -11.18
N GLN A 136 -2.19 25.90 -11.35
CA GLN A 136 -2.98 24.89 -10.65
C GLN A 136 -2.60 24.85 -9.16
N LYS A 137 -3.51 25.33 -8.30
CA LYS A 137 -3.26 25.46 -6.85
C LYS A 137 -3.09 24.11 -6.17
N ASN A 138 -4.02 23.17 -6.41
CA ASN A 138 -3.98 21.83 -5.81
C ASN A 138 -4.15 20.75 -6.87
N SER A 139 -3.28 19.75 -6.81
CA SER A 139 -3.27 18.62 -7.74
C SER A 139 -3.18 17.31 -6.96
N TYR A 140 -4.03 16.36 -7.30
CA TYR A 140 -3.97 15.01 -6.76
C TYR A 140 -3.63 14.00 -7.84
N PHE A 141 -2.57 13.25 -7.60
CA PHE A 141 -2.09 12.19 -8.48
C PHE A 141 -2.24 10.87 -7.77
N ARG A 142 -2.62 9.81 -8.48
CA ARG A 142 -2.65 8.46 -7.93
C ARG A 142 -2.40 7.41 -9.00
N PHE A 143 -1.51 6.47 -8.70
CA PHE A 143 -1.23 5.34 -9.58
C PHE A 143 -1.09 4.06 -8.77
N ARG A 144 -1.25 2.94 -9.45
CA ARG A 144 -1.07 1.59 -8.91
C ARG A 144 -0.01 0.85 -9.71
N VAL A 145 0.84 0.11 -9.01
CA VAL A 145 1.76 -0.87 -9.61
C VAL A 145 1.38 -2.25 -9.07
N THR A 146 0.92 -3.12 -9.96
CA THR A 146 0.48 -4.48 -9.67
C THR A 146 1.64 -5.49 -9.73
N ASN A 147 1.33 -6.77 -9.46
CA ASN A 147 2.26 -7.88 -9.59
C ASN A 147 3.56 -7.71 -8.77
N ILE A 148 3.44 -7.15 -7.56
CA ILE A 148 4.60 -6.95 -6.67
C ILE A 148 4.92 -8.19 -5.83
N LYS A 149 4.34 -9.35 -6.16
CA LYS A 149 4.47 -10.61 -5.41
C LYS A 149 5.93 -10.99 -5.15
N ASP A 150 6.76 -10.90 -6.19
CA ASP A 150 8.18 -11.29 -6.14
C ASP A 150 9.05 -10.26 -5.41
N LYS A 151 8.44 -9.14 -4.99
CA LYS A 151 9.08 -8.07 -4.24
C LYS A 151 8.83 -8.19 -2.74
N ILE A 152 7.85 -9.00 -2.33
CA ILE A 152 7.51 -9.26 -0.92
C ILE A 152 8.44 -10.34 -0.38
N SER A 153 8.89 -10.19 0.87
CA SER A 153 9.73 -11.19 1.53
C SER A 153 8.87 -12.15 2.35
N ASP A 154 8.74 -13.37 1.86
CA ASP A 154 7.99 -14.44 2.54
C ASP A 154 8.93 -15.52 3.08
N THR A 155 8.66 -15.99 4.30
CA THR A 155 9.37 -17.11 4.92
C THR A 155 8.36 -18.11 5.44
N MET A 156 8.38 -19.32 4.89
CA MET A 156 7.55 -20.43 5.36
C MET A 156 8.08 -20.89 6.72
N LEU A 157 7.18 -21.00 7.71
CA LEU A 157 7.52 -21.42 9.07
C LEU A 157 7.27 -22.91 9.33
N SER A 158 6.47 -23.58 8.51
CA SER A 158 6.02 -24.94 8.82
C SER A 158 7.11 -25.97 8.58
N ASP A 159 7.41 -26.74 9.64
CA ASP A 159 7.82 -28.13 9.52
C ASP A 159 6.56 -28.96 9.19
N THR A 160 6.49 -29.47 7.96
CA THR A 160 5.35 -30.27 7.47
C THR A 160 5.15 -31.57 8.23
N MET A 161 6.12 -31.99 9.05
CA MET A 161 6.01 -33.20 9.89
C MET A 161 5.23 -32.97 11.19
N ALA A 162 5.20 -31.75 11.72
CA ALA A 162 4.63 -31.46 13.05
C ALA A 162 3.32 -30.64 13.01
N ASN A 163 3.06 -29.88 11.95
CA ASN A 163 1.85 -29.08 11.83
C ASN A 163 1.27 -29.13 10.41
N PRO A 164 0.07 -29.71 10.21
CA PRO A 164 -0.59 -29.76 8.89
C PRO A 164 -1.06 -28.38 8.42
N PHE A 165 -1.14 -27.40 9.33
CA PHE A 165 -1.42 -26.01 8.98
C PHE A 165 -0.11 -25.32 8.60
N ILE A 166 0.09 -25.12 7.29
CA ILE A 166 1.20 -24.35 6.77
C ILE A 166 1.05 -22.90 7.28
N LYS A 167 1.94 -22.53 8.19
CA LYS A 167 2.12 -21.15 8.65
C LYS A 167 3.24 -20.53 7.86
N ALA A 168 3.08 -19.27 7.49
CA ALA A 168 4.16 -18.51 6.91
C ALA A 168 4.17 -17.09 7.47
N ILE A 169 5.38 -16.55 7.62
CA ILE A 169 5.60 -15.17 8.00
C ILE A 169 5.82 -14.38 6.72
N LYS A 170 5.09 -13.28 6.56
CA LYS A 170 5.44 -12.24 5.60
C LYS A 170 6.09 -11.10 6.34
N ILE A 171 7.19 -10.60 5.81
CA ILE A 171 7.83 -9.39 6.29
C ILE A 171 7.78 -8.37 5.17
N THR A 172 7.12 -7.24 5.44
CA THR A 172 6.98 -6.17 4.48
C THR A 172 7.36 -4.84 5.11
N GLY A 173 8.14 -4.05 4.38
CA GLY A 173 8.49 -2.71 4.80
C GLY A 173 8.49 -1.74 3.64
N ILE A 174 8.13 -0.49 3.92
CA ILE A 174 8.21 0.63 2.99
C ILE A 174 9.04 1.71 3.65
N SER A 175 9.92 2.36 2.90
CA SER A 175 10.69 3.51 3.36
C SER A 175 10.58 4.64 2.34
N ILE A 176 10.10 5.81 2.75
CA ILE A 176 10.02 7.00 1.92
C ILE A 176 11.17 7.93 2.28
N ASN A 177 11.90 8.40 1.27
CA ASN A 177 12.92 9.44 1.40
C ASN A 177 14.04 9.13 2.42
N LEU A 178 14.30 7.86 2.73
CA LEU A 178 15.29 7.43 3.72
C LEU A 178 16.68 7.24 3.08
N ASP A 179 17.58 8.23 3.22
CA ASP A 179 18.89 8.27 2.52
C ASP A 179 19.74 7.01 2.66
N ARG A 180 19.83 6.45 3.87
CA ARG A 180 20.62 5.24 4.17
C ARG A 180 20.23 4.00 3.36
N ARG A 181 19.12 4.03 2.62
CA ARG A 181 18.64 2.93 1.78
C ARG A 181 18.93 3.13 0.30
N PHE A 182 19.44 4.30 -0.12
CA PHE A 182 19.79 4.59 -1.51
C PHE A 182 21.30 4.52 -1.71
N THR A 183 21.72 4.07 -2.88
CA THR A 183 23.15 4.00 -3.27
C THR A 183 23.74 5.36 -3.64
N LYS A 184 22.88 6.35 -3.88
CA LYS A 184 23.23 7.75 -4.13
C LYS A 184 22.37 8.65 -3.24
N GLN A 185 22.95 9.75 -2.79
CA GLN A 185 22.19 10.80 -2.12
C GLN A 185 21.12 11.32 -3.09
N ILE A 186 19.90 11.46 -2.59
CA ILE A 186 18.78 11.94 -3.39
C ILE A 186 18.47 13.35 -2.92
N ASP A 187 18.83 14.32 -3.76
CA ASP A 187 18.54 15.72 -3.52
C ASP A 187 17.09 16.05 -3.88
N ASN A 188 16.55 17.14 -3.32
CA ASN A 188 15.23 17.70 -3.67
C ASN A 188 14.02 16.83 -3.30
N LYS A 189 14.15 16.07 -2.20
CA LYS A 189 13.04 15.31 -1.61
C LYS A 189 11.92 16.21 -1.17
N ILE A 190 10.70 15.80 -1.47
CA ILE A 190 9.51 16.47 -0.97
C ILE A 190 9.36 16.15 0.52
N LYS A 191 8.99 17.16 1.31
CA LYS A 191 8.61 17.02 2.70
C LYS A 191 7.08 16.94 2.80
N PHE A 192 6.57 16.06 3.66
CA PHE A 192 5.13 15.80 3.75
C PHE A 192 4.53 16.40 5.02
N LYS A 193 3.36 17.02 4.92
CA LYS A 193 2.57 17.46 6.08
C LYS A 193 1.94 16.26 6.80
N GLU A 194 1.50 15.30 5.99
CA GLU A 194 0.86 14.08 6.44
C GLU A 194 1.23 12.91 5.52
N ILE A 195 1.39 11.73 6.12
CA ILE A 195 1.52 10.45 5.43
C ILE A 195 0.47 9.49 6.00
N ASN A 196 -0.39 9.00 5.13
CA ASN A 196 -1.46 8.06 5.45
C ASN A 196 -1.24 6.76 4.67
N THR A 197 -1.07 5.65 5.39
CA THR A 197 -0.74 4.34 4.84
C THR A 197 -1.80 3.32 5.22
N PHE A 198 -2.41 2.68 4.24
CA PHE A 198 -3.33 1.57 4.41
C PHE A 198 -2.64 0.25 4.05
N ILE A 199 -2.68 -0.69 4.98
CA ILE A 199 -2.24 -2.07 4.75
C ILE A 199 -3.48 -2.95 4.71
N ILE A 200 -3.71 -3.58 3.58
CA ILE A 200 -4.89 -4.39 3.29
C ILE A 200 -4.45 -5.84 3.27
N LEU A 201 -4.88 -6.60 4.27
CA LEU A 201 -4.55 -8.01 4.47
C LEU A 201 -5.83 -8.83 4.45
N ASP A 202 -5.71 -10.12 4.14
CA ASP A 202 -6.80 -11.06 4.40
C ASP A 202 -7.16 -11.04 5.89
N SER A 203 -8.45 -11.15 6.20
CA SER A 203 -8.96 -11.24 7.58
C SER A 203 -8.41 -12.42 8.39
N THR A 204 -7.90 -13.45 7.71
CA THR A 204 -7.25 -14.61 8.32
C THR A 204 -5.76 -14.39 8.62
N THR A 205 -5.21 -13.23 8.24
CA THR A 205 -3.82 -12.84 8.48
C THR A 205 -3.70 -12.11 9.80
N GLU A 206 -2.86 -12.62 10.68
CA GLU A 206 -2.55 -11.98 11.95
C GLU A 206 -1.37 -11.01 11.79
N LEU A 207 -1.49 -9.79 12.31
CA LEU A 207 -0.39 -8.84 12.34
C LEU A 207 0.40 -9.00 13.65
N LEU A 208 1.59 -9.61 13.58
CA LEU A 208 2.42 -9.93 14.75
C LEU A 208 3.20 -8.74 15.28
N GLU A 209 3.96 -8.06 14.41
CA GLU A 209 4.85 -6.97 14.80
C GLU A 209 4.72 -5.79 13.84
N LYS A 210 4.91 -4.59 14.38
CA LYS A 210 4.86 -3.32 13.66
C LYS A 210 5.72 -2.28 14.37
N ASN A 211 6.41 -1.44 13.60
CA ASN A 211 7.24 -0.35 14.17
C ASN A 211 6.46 0.96 14.39
N LYS A 212 5.20 1.04 13.96
CA LYS A 212 4.30 2.20 14.13
C LYS A 212 2.98 1.77 14.75
N SER A 213 2.34 2.67 15.50
CA SER A 213 1.00 2.44 16.05
C SER A 213 -0.06 2.45 14.95
N ILE A 214 -1.06 1.60 15.10
CA ILE A 214 -2.23 1.59 14.23
C ILE A 214 -3.13 2.76 14.66
N LYS A 215 -3.46 3.64 13.73
CA LYS A 215 -4.38 4.78 13.95
C LYS A 215 -5.82 4.28 14.03
N SER A 216 -6.20 3.43 13.08
CA SER A 216 -7.52 2.82 12.98
C SER A 216 -7.43 1.49 12.24
N PHE A 217 -8.43 0.64 12.40
CA PHE A 217 -8.61 -0.53 11.55
C PHE A 217 -10.09 -0.68 11.20
N ARG A 218 -10.36 -1.26 10.04
CA ARG A 218 -11.72 -1.59 9.61
C ARG A 218 -11.74 -2.89 8.84
N VAL A 219 -12.81 -3.65 8.99
CA VAL A 219 -13.16 -4.70 8.03
C VAL A 219 -13.76 -4.01 6.82
N LEU A 220 -13.38 -4.43 5.62
CA LEU A 220 -13.91 -3.81 4.42
C LEU A 220 -15.38 -4.16 4.25
N GLU A 221 -16.26 -3.15 4.22
CA GLU A 221 -17.59 -3.32 3.67
C GLU A 221 -17.47 -3.64 2.18
N ASP A 222 -18.30 -4.59 1.79
CA ASP A 222 -17.90 -5.65 0.89
C ASP A 222 -17.89 -5.14 -0.57
N ASP A 223 -18.84 -4.31 -0.97
CA ASP A 223 -19.04 -3.98 -2.39
C ASP A 223 -18.15 -2.82 -2.88
N LEU A 224 -18.01 -1.76 -2.09
CA LEU A 224 -17.26 -0.55 -2.48
C LEU A 224 -15.75 -0.80 -2.53
N TRP A 225 -15.21 -1.53 -1.56
CA TRP A 225 -13.80 -1.89 -1.57
C TRP A 225 -13.48 -2.96 -2.59
N ARG A 226 -14.36 -3.93 -2.85
CA ARG A 226 -14.17 -4.89 -3.95
C ARG A 226 -14.09 -4.17 -5.29
N GLU A 227 -14.99 -3.22 -5.54
CA GLU A 227 -14.97 -2.38 -6.74
C GLU A 227 -13.65 -1.60 -6.86
N TYR A 228 -13.20 -0.97 -5.76
CA TYR A 228 -11.97 -0.18 -5.76
C TYR A 228 -10.68 -0.99 -5.87
N ILE A 229 -10.60 -2.10 -5.13
CA ILE A 229 -9.49 -3.06 -5.19
C ILE A 229 -9.43 -3.67 -6.59
N GLY A 230 -10.58 -3.83 -7.26
CA GLY A 230 -10.68 -4.29 -8.64
C GLY A 230 -10.40 -5.78 -8.79
N TYR A 231 -10.63 -6.55 -7.72
CA TYR A 231 -10.50 -7.99 -7.71
C TYR A 231 -11.76 -8.58 -7.07
N ASP A 232 -12.33 -9.56 -7.76
CA ASP A 232 -13.39 -10.41 -7.23
C ASP A 232 -12.76 -11.38 -6.24
N THR A 233 -12.50 -10.88 -5.03
CA THR A 233 -11.98 -11.70 -3.95
C THR A 233 -13.16 -12.14 -3.09
N ASP A 234 -13.41 -13.45 -3.04
CA ASP A 234 -14.30 -14.13 -2.07
C ASP A 234 -13.80 -14.00 -0.60
N LEU A 235 -12.99 -13.00 -0.31
CA LEU A 235 -12.16 -12.91 0.88
C LEU A 235 -12.49 -11.64 1.65
N ASN A 236 -12.91 -11.84 2.90
CA ASN A 236 -13.03 -10.76 3.87
C ASN A 236 -11.64 -10.17 4.12
N MET A 237 -11.50 -8.86 3.95
CA MET A 237 -10.23 -8.14 4.09
C MET A 237 -10.26 -7.23 5.33
N THR A 238 -9.11 -7.10 5.98
CA THR A 238 -8.88 -6.15 7.07
C THR A 238 -7.93 -5.06 6.61
N VAL A 239 -8.30 -3.80 6.86
CA VAL A 239 -7.48 -2.63 6.56
C VAL A 239 -6.97 -2.02 7.83
N TYR A 240 -5.65 -1.92 7.92
CA TYR A 240 -4.92 -1.24 8.99
C TYR A 240 -4.45 0.12 8.49
N GLN A 241 -4.86 1.18 9.19
CA GLN A 241 -4.40 2.53 8.91
C GLN A 241 -3.23 2.92 9.81
N PHE A 242 -2.19 3.45 9.19
CA PHE A 242 -1.09 4.13 9.84
C PHE A 242 -1.10 5.58 9.36
N LYS A 243 -1.13 6.52 10.29
CA LYS A 243 -1.15 7.95 9.96
C LYS A 243 -0.09 8.66 10.78
N GLU A 244 0.75 9.42 10.09
CA GLU A 244 1.73 10.31 10.70
C GLU A 244 1.46 11.71 10.19
N SER A 245 1.23 12.63 11.11
CA SER A 245 0.98 14.04 10.82
C SER A 245 1.76 14.88 11.82
N ASN A 246 2.39 15.95 11.34
CA ASN A 246 3.13 16.83 12.22
C ASN A 246 2.22 17.97 12.70
N LEU A 247 1.69 17.83 13.92
CA LEU A 247 0.71 18.74 14.50
C LEU A 247 1.29 20.12 14.85
N SER A 248 2.61 20.26 14.98
CA SER A 248 3.28 21.51 15.33
C SER A 248 3.72 22.33 14.10
N GLY A 249 3.14 22.07 12.92
CA GLY A 249 3.48 22.77 11.67
C GLY A 249 4.83 22.37 11.05
N GLY A 250 5.49 21.34 11.59
CA GLY A 250 6.68 20.76 10.95
C GLY A 250 6.33 19.90 9.74
N CYS A 251 7.34 19.33 9.09
CA CYS A 251 7.14 18.40 7.98
C CYS A 251 7.83 17.05 8.26
N ILE A 252 7.35 16.00 7.60
CA ILE A 252 7.91 14.66 7.63
C ILE A 252 8.87 14.54 6.45
N GLU A 253 10.17 14.46 6.75
CA GLU A 253 11.22 14.35 5.73
C GLU A 253 11.45 12.92 5.26
N SER A 254 11.23 11.95 6.16
CA SER A 254 11.34 10.53 5.85
C SER A 254 10.31 9.71 6.63
N TYR A 255 9.94 8.57 6.08
CA TYR A 255 8.95 7.67 6.68
C TYR A 255 9.41 6.22 6.55
N GLN A 256 9.15 5.41 7.56
CA GLN A 256 9.43 3.97 7.50
C GLN A 256 8.32 3.20 8.20
N LEU A 257 7.70 2.29 7.46
CA LEU A 257 6.77 1.30 8.00
C LEU A 257 7.39 -0.09 7.84
N PHE A 258 7.31 -0.88 8.89
CA PHE A 258 7.73 -2.28 8.93
C PHE A 258 6.63 -3.10 9.58
N LEU A 259 6.34 -4.25 8.97
CA LEU A 259 5.26 -5.13 9.34
C LEU A 259 5.73 -6.58 9.23
N LYS A 260 5.35 -7.36 10.23
CA LYS A 260 5.49 -8.82 10.24
C LYS A 260 4.10 -9.40 10.45
N SER A 261 3.65 -10.19 9.49
CA SER A 261 2.34 -10.85 9.55
C SER A 261 2.48 -12.36 9.46
N LEU A 262 1.60 -13.06 10.17
CA LEU A 262 1.46 -14.50 10.15
C LEU A 262 0.21 -14.83 9.34
N HIS A 263 0.39 -15.62 8.28
CA HIS A 263 -0.72 -16.12 7.50
C HIS A 263 -0.83 -17.63 7.65
N HIS A 264 -2.08 -18.08 7.77
CA HIS A 264 -2.43 -19.48 7.79
C HIS A 264 -2.82 -19.91 6.39
N LYS A 265 -1.93 -20.64 5.70
CA LYS A 265 -2.26 -21.23 4.40
C LYS A 265 -3.10 -22.49 4.63
N SER A 266 -4.40 -22.30 4.82
CA SER A 266 -5.38 -23.38 4.89
C SER A 266 -5.77 -23.80 3.47
N SER A 267 -5.15 -24.85 2.92
CA SER A 267 -5.68 -25.48 1.70
C SER A 267 -6.75 -26.53 2.07
N LYS A 268 -7.79 -26.68 1.24
CA LYS A 268 -8.78 -27.76 1.41
C LYS A 268 -8.09 -29.13 1.46
N PHE A 269 -7.04 -29.30 0.66
CA PHE A 269 -6.23 -30.51 0.61
C PHE A 269 -5.53 -30.81 1.94
N GLU A 270 -4.93 -29.83 2.61
CA GLU A 270 -4.29 -30.02 3.91
C GLU A 270 -5.33 -30.30 5.02
N LYS A 271 -6.53 -29.71 4.94
CA LYS A 271 -7.66 -30.07 5.82
C LYS A 271 -8.07 -31.53 5.66
N TYR A 272 -8.20 -32.02 4.42
CA TYR A 272 -8.53 -33.42 4.14
C TYR A 272 -7.43 -34.37 4.61
N LYS A 273 -6.15 -34.03 4.41
CA LYS A 273 -5.02 -34.82 4.93
C LYS A 273 -5.06 -34.92 6.46
N PHE A 274 -5.31 -33.81 7.16
CA PHE A 274 -5.42 -33.83 8.61
C PHE A 274 -6.60 -34.68 9.07
N LEU A 275 -7.77 -34.54 8.42
CA LEU A 275 -8.94 -35.37 8.73
C LEU A 275 -8.65 -36.85 8.50
N LEU A 276 -8.01 -37.20 7.38
CA LEU A 276 -7.59 -38.57 7.07
C LEU A 276 -6.63 -39.11 8.12
N PHE A 277 -5.65 -38.31 8.55
CA PHE A 277 -4.72 -38.68 9.62
C PHE A 277 -5.46 -38.97 10.93
N VAL A 278 -6.39 -38.09 11.35
CA VAL A 278 -7.19 -38.29 12.57
C VAL A 278 -8.01 -39.58 12.47
N VAL A 279 -8.63 -39.85 11.31
CA VAL A 279 -9.39 -41.09 11.06
C VAL A 279 -8.48 -42.32 11.15
N LEU A 280 -7.30 -42.28 10.54
CA LEU A 280 -6.32 -43.39 10.59
C LEU A 280 -5.85 -43.66 12.02
N VAL A 281 -5.54 -42.61 12.80
CA VAL A 281 -5.16 -42.74 14.21
C VAL A 281 -6.30 -43.33 15.04
N ALA A 282 -7.54 -42.92 14.79
CA ALA A 282 -8.72 -43.46 15.48
C ALA A 282 -8.95 -44.95 15.16
N ILE A 283 -8.80 -45.35 13.90
CA ILE A 283 -8.89 -46.76 13.47
C ILE A 283 -7.78 -47.59 14.13
N ALA A 284 -6.53 -47.11 14.07
CA ALA A 284 -5.39 -47.80 14.68
C ALA A 284 -5.57 -47.95 16.21
N SER A 285 -6.02 -46.89 16.88
CA SER A 285 -6.26 -46.91 18.33
C SER A 285 -7.35 -47.92 18.71
N ASN A 286 -8.45 -47.99 17.94
CA ASN A 286 -9.51 -48.98 18.16
C ASN A 286 -9.04 -50.41 17.90
N PHE A 287 -8.24 -50.62 16.84
CA PHE A 287 -7.69 -51.94 16.54
C PHE A 287 -6.73 -52.42 17.64
N ILE A 288 -5.85 -51.54 18.12
CA ILE A 288 -4.94 -51.82 19.24
C ILE A 288 -5.74 -52.11 20.52
N TYR A 289 -6.75 -51.29 20.83
CA TYR A 289 -7.63 -51.54 21.98
C TYR A 289 -8.33 -52.91 21.89
N GLY A 290 -8.79 -53.30 20.70
CA GLY A 290 -9.38 -54.62 20.45
C GLY A 290 -8.39 -55.79 20.54
N LEU A 291 -7.09 -55.56 20.29
CA LEU A 291 -6.03 -56.57 20.43
C LEU A 291 -5.51 -56.72 21.87
N ILE A 292 -5.60 -55.66 22.68
CA ILE A 292 -5.17 -55.66 24.09
C ILE A 292 -6.27 -56.23 25.00
N LYS A 293 -7.52 -56.28 24.52
CA LYS A 293 -8.67 -56.82 25.23
C LYS A 293 -8.80 -58.33 25.04
#